data_AF-A0A954CF85-F1
#
_entry.id   AF-A0A954CF85-F1
#
_cell.length_a   1.000
_cell.length_b   1.000
_cell.length_c   1.000
_cell.angle_alpha   90.00
_cell.angle_beta   90.00
_cell.angle_gamma   90.00
#
_symmetry.space_group_name_H-M   'P 1'
#
loop_
_entity.id
_entity.type
_entity.pdbx_description
1 polymer ?
#
loop_
_entity_poly.entity_id
_entity_poly.type
_entity_poly.pdbx_seq_one_letter_code
_entity_poly.pdbx_strand_id
1 'polypeptide(L)'
;MSAIEAPSGKGAADENFPVGSVLMPRALRPHVAVFYRFARAADDIADSPDLAAEDKVARLAAFDAAVAEGTGDPAAVGKALALRASLLETGVPLSHARDLLAAFTQDATKT
;
A
#
# COMPACT_ATOMS: atom_id res chain seq x y z
N MET A 1 -15.72 -10.95 -9.77
CA MET A 1 -15.20 -9.70 -9.19
C MET A 1 -14.30 -10.09 -8.03
N SER A 2 -13.03 -10.40 -8.30
CA SER A 2 -12.07 -10.75 -7.24
C SER A 2 -11.50 -9.47 -6.65
N ALA A 3 -11.73 -9.26 -5.36
CA ALA A 3 -11.07 -8.20 -4.62
C ALA A 3 -9.55 -8.48 -4.59
N ILE A 4 -8.76 -7.55 -5.16
CA ILE A 4 -7.29 -7.60 -5.14
C ILE A 4 -6.77 -7.29 -3.73
N GLU A 5 -7.45 -6.41 -3.01
CA GLU A 5 -7.14 -6.09 -1.63
C GLU A 5 -7.56 -7.24 -0.69
N ALA A 6 -6.69 -7.61 0.25
CA ALA A 6 -6.93 -8.66 1.24
C ALA A 6 -6.93 -8.09 2.67
N PRO A 7 -7.84 -7.16 3.02
CA PRO A 7 -7.77 -6.42 4.28
C PRO A 7 -7.86 -7.37 5.48
N SER A 8 -6.88 -7.29 6.40
CA SER A 8 -6.77 -8.13 7.60
C SER A 8 -7.92 -7.92 8.63
N GLY A 9 -8.75 -6.88 8.44
CA GLY A 9 -9.85 -6.55 9.35
C GLY A 9 -9.47 -5.67 10.55
N LYS A 10 -8.19 -5.31 10.69
CA LYS A 10 -7.67 -4.39 11.72
C LYS A 10 -7.85 -2.93 11.29
N GLY A 11 -8.17 -2.06 12.25
CA GLY A 11 -8.46 -0.65 12.00
C GLY A 11 -7.49 0.30 12.70
N ALA A 12 -7.70 1.61 12.52
CA ALA A 12 -6.88 2.67 13.13
C ALA A 12 -6.83 2.65 14.68
N ALA A 13 -7.68 1.85 15.33
CA ALA A 13 -7.68 1.65 16.78
C ALA A 13 -6.60 0.64 17.26
N ASP A 14 -6.05 -0.18 16.37
CA ASP A 14 -5.11 -1.25 16.69
C ASP A 14 -3.63 -0.87 16.42
N GLU A 15 -3.36 0.40 16.10
CA GLU A 15 -2.06 0.85 15.59
C GLU A 15 -1.24 1.68 16.61
N ASN A 16 0.05 1.31 16.76
CA ASN A 16 1.03 1.99 17.61
C ASN A 16 1.55 3.32 17.02
N PHE A 17 1.15 3.69 15.80
CA PHE A 17 1.61 4.90 15.13
C PHE A 17 0.50 5.95 15.17
N PRO A 18 0.56 6.98 16.03
CA PRO A 18 -0.45 8.03 16.02
C PRO A 18 -0.24 8.82 14.72
N VAL A 19 -0.98 8.45 13.67
CA VAL A 19 -0.97 9.11 12.35
C VAL A 19 -1.36 10.60 12.47
N GLY A 20 -1.83 11.02 13.66
CA GLY A 20 -2.09 12.40 14.07
C GLY A 20 -1.15 12.97 15.16
N SER A 21 0.10 12.49 15.29
CA SER A 21 1.06 13.05 16.25
C SER A 21 1.10 14.58 16.19
N VAL A 22 1.00 15.24 17.36
CA VAL A 22 1.02 16.71 17.48
C VAL A 22 2.33 17.29 16.92
N LEU A 23 3.41 16.51 16.95
CA LEU A 23 4.73 16.88 16.42
C LEU A 23 4.81 16.91 14.89
N MET A 24 3.86 16.30 14.18
CA MET A 24 3.85 16.26 12.72
C MET A 24 3.05 17.44 12.14
N PRO A 25 3.60 18.19 11.15
CA PRO A 25 2.90 19.29 10.51
C PRO A 25 1.52 18.84 10.00
N ARG A 26 0.49 19.64 10.30
CA ARG A 26 -0.91 19.29 9.99
C ARG A 26 -1.12 18.99 8.50
N ALA A 27 -0.39 19.69 7.62
CA ALA A 27 -0.44 19.49 6.18
C ALA A 27 0.09 18.11 5.73
N LEU A 28 1.00 17.48 6.48
CA LEU A 28 1.60 16.18 6.11
C LEU A 28 0.80 14.97 6.59
N ARG A 29 -0.04 15.14 7.62
CA ARG A 29 -0.89 14.08 8.18
C ARG A 29 -1.72 13.30 7.15
N PRO A 30 -2.42 13.94 6.19
CA PRO A 30 -3.16 13.19 5.17
C PRO A 30 -2.24 12.34 4.29
N HIS A 31 -1.07 12.84 3.89
CA HIS A 31 -0.11 12.10 3.06
C HIS A 31 0.46 10.89 3.79
N VAL A 32 0.81 11.05 5.07
CA VAL A 32 1.26 9.94 5.91
C VAL A 32 0.16 8.89 6.11
N ALA A 33 -1.09 9.32 6.29
CA ALA A 33 -2.23 8.39 6.39
C ALA A 33 -2.50 7.64 5.08
N VAL A 34 -2.28 8.26 3.93
CA VAL A 34 -2.36 7.58 2.62
C VAL A 34 -1.23 6.58 2.46
N PHE A 35 0.01 6.96 2.76
CA PHE A 35 1.16 6.06 2.74
C PHE A 35 0.96 4.86 3.66
N TYR A 36 0.51 5.10 4.89
CA TYR A 36 0.23 4.05 5.85
C TYR A 36 -0.80 3.06 5.34
N ARG A 37 -1.95 3.54 4.81
CA ARG A 37 -3.01 2.67 4.27
C ARG A 37 -2.52 1.83 3.09
N PHE A 38 -1.68 2.40 2.23
CA PHE A 38 -1.05 1.65 1.15
C PHE A 38 -0.12 0.57 1.69
N ALA A 39 0.79 0.92 2.60
CA ALA A 39 1.73 -0.03 3.20
C ALA A 39 1.01 -1.19 3.88
N ARG A 40 -0.03 -0.89 4.67
CA ARG A 40 -0.87 -1.90 5.34
C ARG A 40 -1.55 -2.83 4.35
N ALA A 41 -2.06 -2.31 3.23
CA ALA A 41 -2.70 -3.15 2.22
C ALA A 41 -1.71 -4.05 1.46
N ALA A 42 -0.49 -3.58 1.22
CA ALA A 42 0.56 -4.38 0.60
C ALA A 42 1.07 -5.49 1.56
N ASP A 43 1.25 -5.15 2.83
CA ASP A 43 1.57 -6.07 3.93
C ASP A 43 0.51 -7.16 4.06
N ASP A 44 -0.77 -6.76 4.13
CA ASP A 44 -1.91 -7.68 4.19
C ASP A 44 -1.94 -8.65 2.97
N ILE A 45 -1.56 -8.20 1.76
CA ILE A 45 -1.43 -9.07 0.59
C ILE A 45 -0.27 -10.07 0.76
N ALA A 46 0.90 -9.60 1.19
CA ALA A 46 2.09 -10.42 1.35
C ALA A 46 1.93 -11.48 2.45
N ASP A 47 1.29 -11.13 3.56
CA ASP A 47 1.09 -11.98 4.72
C ASP A 47 -0.17 -12.86 4.64
N SER A 48 -1.03 -12.66 3.63
CA SER A 48 -2.29 -13.39 3.52
C SER A 48 -2.06 -14.92 3.50
N PRO A 49 -2.59 -15.68 4.47
CA PRO A 49 -2.49 -17.14 4.48
C PRO A 49 -3.36 -17.79 3.41
N ASP A 50 -4.38 -17.08 2.92
CA ASP A 50 -5.37 -17.58 1.97
C ASP A 50 -4.95 -17.41 0.49
N LEU A 51 -3.75 -16.85 0.23
CA LEU A 51 -3.25 -16.61 -1.11
C LEU A 51 -2.04 -17.49 -1.41
N ALA A 52 -2.02 -18.11 -2.59
CA ALA A 52 -0.81 -18.72 -3.12
C ALA A 52 0.26 -17.64 -3.40
N ALA A 53 1.53 -18.03 -3.36
CA ALA A 53 2.65 -17.10 -3.59
C ALA A 53 2.50 -16.35 -4.92
N GLU A 54 2.08 -17.03 -5.98
CA GLU A 54 1.87 -16.45 -7.31
C GLU A 54 0.77 -15.39 -7.29
N ASP A 55 -0.31 -15.62 -6.54
CA ASP A 55 -1.41 -14.66 -6.40
C ASP A 55 -0.96 -13.42 -5.61
N LYS A 56 -0.14 -13.59 -4.57
CA LYS A 56 0.44 -12.48 -3.81
C LYS A 56 1.29 -11.60 -4.73
N VAL A 57 2.20 -12.22 -5.50
CA VAL A 57 3.07 -11.52 -6.45
C VAL A 57 2.25 -10.79 -7.51
N ALA A 58 1.22 -11.42 -8.08
CA ALA A 58 0.36 -10.78 -9.08
C ALA A 58 -0.37 -9.55 -8.54
N ARG A 59 -0.87 -9.61 -7.30
CA ARG A 59 -1.56 -8.48 -6.65
C ARG A 59 -0.59 -7.35 -6.31
N LEU A 60 0.61 -7.66 -5.81
CA LEU A 60 1.65 -6.66 -5.54
C LEU A 60 2.14 -6.00 -6.84
N ALA A 61 2.23 -6.76 -7.95
CA ALA A 61 2.54 -6.22 -9.27
C ALA A 61 1.44 -5.27 -9.78
N ALA A 62 0.17 -5.56 -9.53
CA ALA A 62 -0.93 -4.64 -9.85
C ALA A 62 -0.83 -3.33 -9.04
N PHE A 63 -0.41 -3.39 -7.77
CA PHE A 63 -0.12 -2.21 -6.96
C PHE A 63 1.08 -1.42 -7.53
N ASP A 64 2.15 -2.09 -7.98
CA ASP A 64 3.32 -1.43 -8.57
C ASP A 64 2.96 -0.69 -9.86
N ALA A 65 2.21 -1.34 -10.76
CA ALA A 65 1.73 -0.74 -12.00
C ALA A 65 0.86 0.51 -11.72
N ALA A 66 -0.04 0.42 -10.74
CA ALA A 66 -0.88 1.54 -10.33
C ALA A 66 -0.05 2.72 -9.78
N VAL A 67 1.01 2.45 -9.01
CA VAL A 67 1.93 3.49 -8.52
C VAL A 67 2.75 4.11 -9.66
N ALA A 68 3.30 3.28 -10.55
CA ALA A 68 4.20 3.71 -11.62
C ALA A 68 3.46 4.50 -12.71
N GLU A 69 2.34 3.95 -13.18
CA GLU A 69 1.64 4.42 -14.38
C GLU A 69 0.35 5.17 -14.06
N GLY A 70 -0.23 4.98 -12.86
CA GLY A 70 -1.54 5.53 -12.52
C GLY A 70 -2.70 4.81 -13.19
N THR A 71 -2.51 3.53 -13.53
CA THR A 71 -3.48 2.69 -14.23
C THR A 71 -4.10 1.65 -13.29
N GLY A 72 -5.20 1.03 -13.71
CA GLY A 72 -5.90 -0.01 -12.97
C GLY A 72 -7.29 0.40 -12.50
N ASP A 73 -8.09 -0.58 -12.10
CA ASP A 73 -9.44 -0.36 -11.58
C ASP A 73 -9.36 0.31 -10.19
N PRO A 74 -9.93 1.51 -9.99
CA PRO A 74 -9.96 2.17 -8.70
C PRO A 74 -10.58 1.33 -7.58
N ALA A 75 -11.51 0.41 -7.90
CA ALA A 75 -12.08 -0.50 -6.92
C ALA A 75 -11.08 -1.58 -6.45
N ALA A 76 -10.04 -1.86 -7.24
CA ALA A 76 -9.08 -2.92 -6.98
C ALA A 76 -7.73 -2.41 -6.47
N VAL A 77 -7.27 -1.24 -6.95
CA VAL A 77 -5.96 -0.65 -6.62
C VAL A 77 -6.07 0.78 -6.08
N GLY A 78 -7.24 1.16 -5.54
CA GLY A 78 -7.53 2.52 -5.11
C GLY A 78 -6.52 3.09 -4.10
N LYS A 79 -5.98 2.27 -3.20
CA LYS A 79 -4.93 2.69 -2.25
C LYS A 79 -3.61 3.05 -2.94
N ALA A 80 -3.22 2.30 -3.97
CA ALA A 80 -2.03 2.58 -4.77
C ALA A 80 -2.20 3.87 -5.61
N LEU A 81 -3.37 4.07 -6.21
CA LEU A 81 -3.70 5.31 -6.95
C LEU A 81 -3.73 6.53 -6.02
N ALA A 82 -4.31 6.40 -4.82
CA ALA A 82 -4.32 7.46 -3.83
C ALA A 82 -2.89 7.81 -3.37
N LEU A 83 -2.04 6.80 -3.15
CA LEU A 83 -0.64 7.05 -2.81
C LEU A 83 0.10 7.74 -3.96
N ARG A 84 -0.07 7.30 -5.20
CA ARG A 84 0.53 7.97 -6.36
C ARG A 84 0.19 9.45 -6.38
N ALA A 85 -1.09 9.82 -6.24
CA ALA A 85 -1.51 11.21 -6.21
C ALA A 85 -0.82 11.99 -5.07
N SER A 86 -0.77 11.41 -3.87
CA SER A 86 -0.11 11.99 -2.71
C SER A 86 1.40 12.19 -2.91
N LEU A 87 2.09 11.25 -3.54
CA LEU A 87 3.53 11.34 -3.82
C LEU A 87 3.83 12.43 -4.85
N LEU A 88 3.01 12.51 -5.91
CA LEU A 88 3.13 13.56 -6.91
C LEU A 88 2.87 14.96 -6.32
N GLU A 89 1.89 15.10 -5.44
CA GLU A 89 1.58 16.37 -4.76
C GLU A 89 2.72 16.83 -3.83
N THR A 90 3.35 15.89 -3.12
CA THR A 90 4.42 16.19 -2.15
C THR A 90 5.82 16.24 -2.76
N GLY A 91 5.96 15.85 -4.03
CA GLY A 91 7.28 15.72 -4.69
C GLY A 91 8.13 14.56 -4.18
N VAL A 92 7.53 13.63 -3.42
CA VAL A 92 8.24 12.45 -2.91
C VAL A 92 8.39 11.44 -4.07
N PRO A 93 9.59 10.86 -4.27
CA PRO A 93 9.81 9.89 -5.33
C PRO A 93 8.89 8.68 -5.25
N LEU A 94 8.31 8.29 -6.39
CA LEU A 94 7.50 7.08 -6.51
C LEU A 94 8.29 5.81 -6.15
N SER A 95 9.62 5.84 -6.34
CA SER A 95 10.52 4.72 -6.02
C SER A 95 10.36 4.23 -4.59
N HIS A 96 10.09 5.10 -3.61
CA HIS A 96 9.93 4.66 -2.22
C HIS A 96 8.74 3.70 -2.02
N ALA A 97 7.63 3.93 -2.72
CA ALA A 97 6.50 3.02 -2.68
C ALA A 97 6.80 1.70 -3.40
N ARG A 98 7.56 1.77 -4.50
CA ARG A 98 7.95 0.60 -5.31
C ARG A 98 8.99 -0.28 -4.60
N ASP A 99 9.95 0.33 -3.91
CA ASP A 99 10.94 -0.36 -3.09
C ASP A 99 10.26 -1.14 -1.95
N LEU A 100 9.22 -0.56 -1.35
CA LEU A 100 8.41 -1.23 -0.35
C LEU A 100 7.65 -2.45 -0.93
N LEU A 101 7.02 -2.30 -2.11
CA LEU A 101 6.38 -3.42 -2.81
C LEU A 101 7.38 -4.52 -3.20
N ALA A 102 8.58 -4.14 -3.62
CA ALA A 102 9.65 -5.08 -3.94
C ALA A 102 10.07 -5.88 -2.70
N ALA A 103 10.18 -5.23 -1.53
CA ALA A 103 10.46 -5.92 -0.27
C ALA A 103 9.36 -6.94 0.09
N PHE A 104 8.08 -6.54 0.01
CA PHE A 104 6.95 -7.44 0.24
C PHE A 104 6.88 -8.61 -0.75
N THR A 105 7.19 -8.34 -2.02
CA THR A 105 7.23 -9.38 -3.06
C THR A 105 8.33 -10.41 -2.76
N GLN A 106 9.49 -9.96 -2.30
CA GLN A 106 10.56 -10.86 -1.90
C GLN A 106 10.14 -11.73 -0.71
N ASP A 107 9.50 -11.13 0.30
CA ASP A 107 9.07 -11.87 1.49
C ASP A 107 7.99 -12.91 1.17
N ALA A 108 7.03 -12.55 0.31
CA ALA A 108 5.96 -13.45 -0.15
C ALA A 108 6.47 -14.70 -0.92
N THR A 109 7.71 -14.67 -1.41
CA THR A 109 8.34 -15.78 -2.17
C THR A 109 9.35 -16.60 -1.38
N LYS A 110 9.70 -16.16 -0.17
CA LYS A 110 10.63 -16.89 0.71
C LYS A 110 9.84 -17.92 1.52
N THR A 111 9.82 -19.17 1.04
CA THR A 111 9.49 -20.38 1.80
C THR A 111 10.69 -20.92 2.57
#